data_AF-D4CKY3-F1
#
_entry.id   AF-D4CKY3-F1
#
_cell.length_a   1.000
_cell.length_b   1.000
_cell.length_c   1.000
_cell.angle_alpha   90.00
_cell.angle_beta   90.00
_cell.angle_gamma   90.00
#
_symmetry.space_group_name_H-M   'P 1'
#
loop_
_entity.id
_entity.type
_entity.pdbx_description
1 polymer ?
#
loop_
_entity_poly.entity_id
_entity_poly.type
_entity_poly.pdbx_seq_one_letter_code
_entity_poly.pdbx_strand_id
1 'polypeptide(L)'
;MKADRNPYLRPCLSALGITALVGIFSAVYEHFGHGVYSNYMVFAFLFPLLLLALPRFVLLLLENRRRGRERPLEEGGAVWTLWNAGAGTLTLGSLFRGILEIYGTQSPLEKPYFLLGALLLVLGALLFMGGKGRRPAALEEG
;
A
#
# COMPACT_ATOMS: atom_id res chain seq x y z
N MET A 1 -19.46 -27.42 -3.68
CA MET A 1 -18.46 -27.03 -2.66
C MET A 1 -18.14 -25.55 -2.86
N LYS A 2 -18.84 -24.64 -2.17
CA LYS A 2 -18.50 -23.21 -2.18
C LYS A 2 -17.27 -23.10 -1.29
N ALA A 3 -16.09 -23.03 -1.88
CA ALA A 3 -14.89 -22.71 -1.12
C ALA A 3 -15.18 -21.41 -0.39
N ASP A 4 -15.30 -21.50 0.94
CA ASP A 4 -15.01 -20.42 1.87
C ASP A 4 -13.74 -19.75 1.31
N ARG A 5 -13.96 -18.61 0.65
CA ARG A 5 -12.89 -17.84 0.04
C ARG A 5 -12.73 -16.67 1.00
N ASN A 6 -11.75 -16.78 1.90
CA ASN A 6 -11.37 -15.70 2.80
C ASN A 6 -11.39 -14.36 2.03
N PRO A 7 -12.20 -13.37 2.46
CA PRO A 7 -12.43 -12.14 1.70
C PRO A 7 -11.12 -11.37 1.43
N TYR A 8 -10.18 -11.45 2.37
CA TYR A 8 -8.84 -10.83 2.30
C TYR A 8 -7.86 -11.49 1.32
N LEU A 9 -8.15 -12.71 0.83
CA LEU A 9 -7.23 -13.43 -0.05
C LEU A 9 -7.13 -12.79 -1.44
N ARG A 10 -8.27 -12.33 -2.01
CA ARG A 10 -8.27 -11.71 -3.35
C ARG A 10 -7.52 -10.37 -3.39
N PRO A 11 -7.73 -9.45 -2.43
CA PRO A 11 -6.96 -8.22 -2.35
C PRO A 11 -5.47 -8.47 -2.06
N CYS A 12 -5.13 -9.50 -1.28
CA CYS A 12 -3.73 -9.85 -1.05
C CYS A 12 -3.06 -10.36 -2.34
N LEU A 13 -3.75 -11.20 -3.11
CA LEU A 13 -3.24 -11.68 -4.40
C LEU A 13 -3.05 -10.54 -5.40
N SER A 14 -4.00 -9.59 -5.46
CA SER A 14 -3.86 -8.44 -6.36
C SER A 14 -2.69 -7.53 -5.97
N ALA A 15 -2.46 -7.32 -4.66
CA ALA A 15 -1.29 -6.60 -4.17
C ALA A 15 0.03 -7.28 -4.54
N LEU A 16 0.09 -8.61 -4.45
CA LEU A 16 1.26 -9.39 -4.89
C LEU A 16 1.48 -9.27 -6.40
N GLY A 17 0.41 -9.32 -7.20
CA GLY A 17 0.49 -9.12 -8.65
C GLY A 17 1.03 -7.72 -9.02
N ILE A 18 0.55 -6.67 -8.34
CA ILE A 18 1.06 -5.30 -8.52
C ILE A 18 2.54 -5.22 -8.13
N THR A 19 2.91 -5.81 -7.00
CA THR A 19 4.31 -5.85 -6.54
C THR A 19 5.20 -6.54 -7.57
N ALA A 20 4.77 -7.68 -8.11
CA ALA A 20 5.51 -8.41 -9.13
C ALA A 20 5.67 -7.57 -10.41
N LEU A 21 4.61 -6.90 -10.86
CA LEU A 21 4.67 -6.01 -12.03
C LEU A 21 5.68 -4.88 -11.84
N VAL A 22 5.65 -4.22 -10.68
CA VAL A 22 6.61 -3.15 -10.33
C VAL A 22 8.04 -3.69 -10.25
N GLY A 23 8.23 -4.89 -9.70
CA GLY A 23 9.54 -5.56 -9.66
C GLY A 23 10.08 -5.89 -11.05
N ILE A 24 9.24 -6.43 -11.94
CA ILE A 24 9.61 -6.69 -13.34
C ILE A 24 9.99 -5.37 -14.03
N PHE A 25 9.19 -4.32 -13.85
CA PHE A 25 9.48 -3.00 -14.43
C PHE A 25 10.83 -2.45 -13.93
N SER A 26 11.12 -2.57 -12.63
CA SER A 26 12.42 -2.20 -12.07
C SER A 26 13.56 -2.98 -12.71
N ALA A 27 13.45 -4.30 -12.84
CA ALA A 27 14.50 -5.13 -13.41
C ALA A 27 14.74 -4.82 -14.90
N VAL A 28 13.68 -4.54 -15.65
CA VAL A 28 13.77 -4.10 -17.05
C VAL A 28 14.56 -2.80 -17.16
N TYR A 29 14.21 -1.78 -16.37
CA TYR A 29 14.91 -0.49 -16.42
C TYR A 29 16.36 -0.56 -15.94
N GLU A 30 16.66 -1.41 -14.96
CA GLU A 30 18.02 -1.67 -14.54
C GLU A 30 18.84 -2.28 -15.68
N HIS A 31 18.26 -3.25 -16.41
CA HIS A 31 18.92 -3.87 -17.56
C HIS A 31 19.20 -2.86 -18.69
N PHE A 32 18.28 -1.93 -18.95
CA PHE A 32 18.43 -0.89 -19.96
C PHE A 32 19.19 0.36 -19.46
N GLY A 33 19.54 0.44 -18.17
CA GLY A 33 20.21 1.59 -17.57
C GLY A 33 21.68 1.79 -17.96
N HIS A 34 22.23 0.95 -18.84
CA HIS A 34 23.60 1.04 -19.36
C HIS A 34 24.69 1.30 -18.29
N GLY A 35 24.53 0.71 -17.10
CA GLY A 35 25.45 0.84 -15.95
C GLY A 35 25.11 1.94 -14.94
N VAL A 36 24.03 2.69 -15.16
CA VAL A 36 23.48 3.66 -14.19
C VAL A 36 22.40 2.97 -13.36
N TYR A 37 22.67 2.85 -12.06
CA TYR A 37 21.76 2.22 -11.11
C TYR A 37 21.06 3.28 -10.27
N SER A 38 19.79 3.03 -9.96
CA SER A 38 19.06 3.81 -8.95
C SER A 38 18.53 2.90 -7.85
N ASN A 39 18.92 3.20 -6.61
CA ASN A 39 18.40 2.50 -5.44
C ASN A 39 16.87 2.66 -5.33
N TYR A 40 16.32 3.81 -5.73
CA TYR A 40 14.87 4.04 -5.69
C TYR A 40 14.10 3.17 -6.68
N MET A 41 14.71 2.82 -7.81
CA MET A 41 14.10 1.91 -8.77
C MET A 41 14.08 0.49 -8.21
N VAL A 42 15.25 0.00 -7.76
CA VAL A 42 15.43 -1.35 -7.20
C VAL A 42 14.50 -1.60 -6.01
N PHE A 43 14.32 -0.61 -5.14
CA PHE A 43 13.45 -0.75 -3.97
C PHE A 43 11.97 -0.38 -4.23
N ALA A 44 11.59 0.00 -5.45
CA ALA A 44 10.22 0.42 -5.75
C ALA A 44 9.19 -0.69 -5.44
N PHE A 45 9.56 -1.96 -5.58
CA PHE A 45 8.67 -3.09 -5.25
C PHE A 45 8.42 -3.25 -3.73
N LEU A 46 9.27 -2.69 -2.86
CA LEU A 46 9.05 -2.77 -1.42
C LEU A 46 7.84 -1.97 -0.97
N PHE A 47 7.51 -0.86 -1.64
CA PHE A 47 6.34 -0.04 -1.30
C PHE A 47 5.02 -0.81 -1.42
N PRO A 48 4.66 -1.43 -2.56
CA PRO A 48 3.44 -2.22 -2.64
C PRO A 48 3.51 -3.50 -1.78
N LEU A 49 4.70 -4.09 -1.60
CA LEU A 49 4.85 -5.26 -0.72
C LEU A 49 4.56 -4.93 0.75
N LEU A 50 5.22 -3.89 1.28
CA LEU A 50 5.12 -3.51 2.68
C LEU A 50 3.83 -2.77 3.01
N LEU A 51 3.33 -1.94 2.08
CA LEU A 51 2.15 -1.12 2.35
C LEU A 51 0.86 -1.80 1.89
N LEU A 52 0.81 -2.50 0.76
CA LEU A 52 -0.43 -3.17 0.34
C LEU A 52 -0.49 -4.62 0.84
N ALA A 53 0.57 -5.42 0.70
CA ALA A 53 0.50 -6.85 1.00
C ALA A 53 0.60 -7.13 2.51
N LEU A 54 1.53 -6.48 3.22
CA LEU A 54 1.81 -6.75 4.64
C LEU A 54 0.58 -6.52 5.55
N PRO A 55 -0.16 -5.40 5.47
CA PRO A 55 -1.30 -5.20 6.35
C PRO A 55 -2.43 -6.20 6.09
N ARG A 56 -2.66 -6.55 4.82
CA ARG A 56 -3.66 -7.56 4.41
C ARG A 56 -3.26 -8.95 4.88
N PHE A 57 -1.97 -9.28 4.81
CA PHE A 57 -1.43 -10.53 5.34
C PHE A 57 -1.57 -10.62 6.86
N VAL A 58 -1.29 -9.54 7.58
CA VAL A 58 -1.48 -9.45 9.04
C VAL A 58 -2.96 -9.62 9.39
N LEU A 59 -3.87 -8.97 8.67
CA LEU A 59 -5.32 -9.15 8.87
C LEU A 59 -5.75 -10.61 8.62
N LEU A 60 -5.26 -11.24 7.54
CA LEU A 60 -5.52 -12.64 7.24
C LEU A 60 -4.99 -13.59 8.33
N LEU A 61 -3.81 -13.31 8.89
CA LEU A 61 -3.24 -14.08 9.99
C LEU A 61 -4.05 -13.90 11.29
N LEU A 62 -4.54 -12.69 11.57
CA LEU A 62 -5.36 -12.39 12.73
C LEU A 62 -6.78 -12.97 12.62
N GLU A 63 -7.38 -12.99 11.43
CA GLU A 63 -8.70 -13.59 11.17
C GLU A 63 -8.67 -15.10 11.43
N ASN A 64 -7.65 -15.80 10.91
CA ASN A 64 -7.45 -17.23 11.18
C ASN A 64 -7.29 -17.53 12.68
N ARG A 65 -6.85 -16.55 13.49
CA ARG A 65 -6.70 -16.66 14.95
C ARG A 65 -7.94 -16.24 15.74
N ARG A 66 -8.81 -15.40 15.20
CA ARG A 66 -9.97 -14.81 15.90
C ARG A 66 -11.28 -15.15 15.18
N ARG A 67 -11.62 -16.42 15.14
CA ARG A 67 -12.94 -16.89 14.71
C ARG A 67 -13.99 -16.44 15.75
N GLY A 68 -14.57 -15.25 15.59
CA GLY A 68 -15.75 -14.83 16.36
C GLY A 68 -15.72 -13.47 17.09
N ARG A 69 -14.73 -12.59 16.86
CA ARG A 69 -14.79 -11.22 17.43
C ARG A 69 -14.81 -10.18 16.31
N GLU A 70 -15.94 -9.48 16.25
CA GLU A 70 -16.26 -8.22 15.54
C GLU A 70 -15.46 -7.94 14.26
N ARG A 71 -16.19 -7.96 13.14
CA ARG A 71 -15.74 -7.72 11.75
C ARG A 71 -14.53 -6.79 11.70
N PRO A 72 -13.36 -7.27 11.26
CA PRO A 72 -12.24 -6.38 10.98
C PRO A 72 -12.68 -5.38 9.92
N LEU A 73 -12.38 -4.09 10.18
CA LEU A 73 -12.58 -2.92 9.32
C LEU A 73 -13.13 -3.23 7.92
N GLU A 74 -14.32 -2.69 7.60
CA GLU A 74 -14.92 -2.80 6.27
C GLU A 74 -13.87 -2.58 5.17
N GLU A 75 -13.64 -3.64 4.37
CA GLU A 75 -12.82 -3.57 3.15
C GLU A 75 -13.49 -2.59 2.19
N GLY A 76 -13.11 -1.30 2.27
CA GLY A 76 -13.73 -0.21 1.51
C GLY A 76 -13.94 1.09 2.29
N GLY A 77 -13.67 1.11 3.59
CA GLY A 77 -13.70 2.35 4.37
C GLY A 77 -12.68 3.39 3.88
N ALA A 78 -12.93 4.67 4.15
CA ALA A 78 -12.07 5.78 3.76
C ALA A 78 -10.59 5.57 4.14
N VAL A 79 -10.34 4.89 5.26
CA VAL A 79 -9.01 4.47 5.72
C VAL A 79 -8.26 3.64 4.67
N TRP A 80 -8.93 2.66 4.07
CA TRP A 80 -8.30 1.72 3.13
C TRP A 80 -8.09 2.32 1.75
N THR A 81 -9.00 3.19 1.31
CA THR A 81 -8.79 3.98 0.09
C THR A 81 -7.61 4.93 0.26
N LEU A 82 -7.52 5.64 1.40
CA LEU A 82 -6.43 6.59 1.65
C LEU A 82 -5.08 5.89 1.80
N TRP A 83 -5.06 4.72 2.46
CA TRP A 83 -3.88 3.90 2.59
C TRP A 83 -3.38 3.36 1.25
N ASN A 84 -4.29 2.79 0.43
CA ASN A 84 -3.95 2.32 -0.92
C ASN A 84 -3.47 3.47 -1.82
N ALA A 85 -4.10 4.64 -1.72
CA ALA A 85 -3.69 5.83 -2.45
C ALA A 85 -2.29 6.30 -2.04
N GLY A 86 -2.01 6.43 -0.74
CA GLY A 86 -0.69 6.84 -0.24
C GLY A 86 0.42 5.87 -0.65
N ALA A 87 0.16 4.57 -0.54
CA ALA A 87 1.09 3.53 -0.98
C ALA A 87 1.33 3.54 -2.50
N GLY A 88 0.29 3.77 -3.31
CA GLY A 88 0.42 3.95 -4.76
C GLY A 88 1.24 5.17 -5.11
N THR A 89 1.01 6.31 -4.44
CA THR A 89 1.77 7.54 -4.65
C THR A 89 3.25 7.38 -4.30
N LEU A 90 3.58 6.68 -3.20
CA LEU A 90 4.99 6.40 -2.87
C LEU A 90 5.66 5.48 -3.89
N THR A 91 4.95 4.46 -4.35
CA THR A 91 5.46 3.54 -5.39
C THR A 91 5.75 4.32 -6.68
N LEU A 92 4.83 5.16 -7.12
CA LEU A 92 5.00 6.04 -8.29
C LEU A 92 6.14 7.05 -8.09
N GLY A 93 6.26 7.65 -6.90
CA GLY A 93 7.35 8.55 -6.56
C GLY A 93 8.71 7.88 -6.63
N SER A 94 8.83 6.65 -6.10
CA SER A 94 10.05 5.85 -6.17
C SER A 94 10.43 5.48 -7.61
N LEU A 95 9.45 5.08 -8.43
CA LEU A 95 9.67 4.80 -9.85
C LEU A 95 10.10 6.05 -10.60
N PHE A 96 9.42 7.17 -10.41
CA PHE A 96 9.73 8.42 -11.09
C PHE A 96 11.13 8.94 -10.73
N ARG A 97 11.49 8.88 -9.44
CA ARG A 97 12.85 9.22 -9.00
C ARG A 97 13.89 8.27 -9.59
N GLY A 98 13.58 6.97 -9.63
CA GLY A 98 14.45 5.96 -10.23
C GLY A 98 14.74 6.22 -11.70
N ILE A 99 13.70 6.55 -12.46
CA ILE A 99 13.81 6.95 -13.86
C ILE A 99 14.72 8.19 -13.99
N LEU A 100 14.42 9.27 -13.27
CA LEU A 100 15.19 10.52 -13.36
C LEU A 100 16.69 10.31 -13.09
N GLU A 101 17.01 9.49 -12.09
CA GLU A 101 18.38 9.16 -11.72
C GLU A 101 19.11 8.36 -12.81
N ILE A 102 18.44 7.40 -13.45
CA ILE A 102 18.98 6.68 -14.62
C ILE A 102 19.19 7.61 -15.82
N TYR A 103 18.27 8.57 -16.03
CA TYR A 103 18.41 9.61 -17.06
C TYR A 103 19.46 10.68 -16.71
N GLY A 104 20.08 10.64 -15.52
CA GLY A 104 21.07 11.64 -15.08
C GLY A 104 20.49 13.03 -14.80
N THR A 105 19.17 13.13 -14.58
CA THR A 105 18.48 14.40 -14.33
C THR A 105 17.97 14.49 -12.90
N GLN A 106 18.02 15.67 -12.31
CA GLN A 106 17.48 15.94 -10.97
C GLN A 106 16.28 16.85 -11.16
N SER A 107 15.08 16.39 -10.80
CA SER A 107 13.89 17.22 -10.81
C SER A 107 13.44 17.52 -9.38
N PRO A 108 13.14 18.79 -9.03
CA PRO A 108 12.60 19.14 -7.72
C PRO A 108 11.22 18.52 -7.46
N LEU A 109 10.58 17.93 -8.48
CA LEU A 109 9.33 17.20 -8.38
C LEU A 109 9.46 15.89 -7.57
N GLU A 110 10.66 15.39 -7.30
CA GLU A 110 10.85 14.20 -6.46
C GLU A 110 10.26 14.33 -5.05
N LYS A 111 10.48 15.49 -4.41
CA LYS A 111 10.15 15.74 -3.01
C LYS A 111 8.64 15.74 -2.77
N PRO A 112 7.81 16.40 -3.59
CA PRO A 112 6.36 16.39 -3.38
C PRO A 112 5.75 15.00 -3.50
N TYR A 113 6.24 14.08 -4.34
CA TYR A 113 5.68 12.72 -4.41
C TYR A 113 5.87 11.95 -3.11
N PHE A 114 7.08 12.00 -2.53
CA PHE A 114 7.34 11.36 -1.23
C PHE A 114 6.57 12.03 -0.11
N LEU A 115 6.49 13.37 -0.11
CA LEU A 115 5.77 14.12 0.92
C LEU A 115 4.26 13.84 0.88
N LEU A 116 3.65 13.85 -0.31
CA LEU A 116 2.23 13.55 -0.49
C LEU A 116 1.92 12.09 -0.11
N GLY A 117 2.73 11.14 -0.58
CA GLY A 117 2.56 9.74 -0.22
C GLY A 117 2.65 9.48 1.28
N ALA A 118 3.63 10.09 1.96
CA ALA A 118 3.78 10.02 3.40
C ALA A 118 2.59 10.68 4.13
N LEU A 119 2.14 11.85 3.67
CA LEU A 119 0.98 12.54 4.26
C LEU A 119 -0.28 11.69 4.18
N LEU A 120 -0.54 11.06 3.02
CA LEU A 120 -1.70 10.18 2.85
C LEU A 120 -1.63 8.95 3.76
N LEU A 121 -0.44 8.35 3.93
CA LEU A 121 -0.25 7.24 4.87
C LEU A 121 -0.47 7.66 6.31
N VAL A 122 0.07 8.82 6.73
CA VAL A 122 -0.12 9.36 8.08
C VAL A 122 -1.60 9.64 8.33
N LEU A 123 -2.31 10.26 7.38
CA LEU A 123 -3.75 10.47 7.49
C LEU A 123 -4.52 9.15 7.58
N GLY A 124 -4.16 8.15 6.77
CA GLY A 124 -4.75 6.81 6.85
C GLY A 124 -4.54 6.17 8.22
N ALA A 125 -3.33 6.26 8.77
CA ALA A 125 -2.99 5.76 10.11
C ALA A 125 -3.75 6.51 11.22
N LEU A 126 -3.83 7.85 11.13
CA LEU A 126 -4.58 8.66 12.08
C LEU A 126 -6.07 8.33 12.08
N LEU A 127 -6.67 8.14 10.90
CA LEU A 127 -8.07 7.72 10.78
C LEU A 127 -8.29 6.29 11.28
N PHE A 128 -7.32 5.39 11.09
CA PHE A 128 -7.36 4.04 11.66
C PHE A 128 -7.37 4.08 13.20
N MET A 129 -6.52 4.91 13.81
CA MET A 129 -6.50 5.09 15.26
C MET A 129 -7.77 5.80 15.77
N GLY A 130 -8.22 6.85 15.09
CA GLY A 130 -9.42 7.63 15.45
C GLY A 130 -10.73 6.88 15.24
N GLY A 131 -10.80 5.99 14.24
CA GLY A 131 -11.95 5.12 13.98
C GLY A 131 -12.19 4.11 15.09
N LYS A 132 -11.12 3.70 15.81
CA LYS A 132 -11.22 2.86 17.01
C LYS A 132 -11.93 3.56 18.19
N GLY A 133 -12.07 4.90 18.12
CA GLY A 133 -12.72 5.73 19.13
C GLY A 133 -14.20 6.06 18.87
N ARG A 134 -14.75 5.76 17.68
CA ARG A 134 -16.19 5.90 17.42
C ARG A 134 -16.88 4.55 17.56
N ARG A 135 -16.94 4.05 18.80
CA ARG A 135 -18.11 3.23 19.17
C ARG A 135 -19.32 4.09 18.86
N PRO A 136 -20.36 3.59 18.16
CA PRO A 136 -21.63 4.29 18.11
C PRO A 136 -22.10 4.40 19.56
N ALA A 137 -21.87 5.56 20.16
CA ALA A 137 -22.57 5.94 21.37
C ALA A 137 -24.04 6.00 20.97
N ALA A 138 -24.81 5.09 21.56
CA ALA A 138 -26.23 5.16 21.81
C ALA A 138 -27.00 6.20 20.98
N LEU A 139 -27.77 5.70 20.01
CA LEU A 139 -29.10 6.24 19.77
C LEU A 139 -30.08 5.07 19.96
N GLU A 140 -30.20 4.63 21.22
CA GLU A 140 -31.52 4.30 21.74
C GLU A 140 -32.12 5.58 22.32
N GLU A 141 -33.45 5.66 22.18
CA GLU A 141 -34.41 6.62 22.73
C GLU A 141 -34.76 7.84 21.86
N GLY A 142 -35.96 7.75 21.28
CA GLY A 142 -36.70 8.77 20.53
C GLY A 142 -37.78 8.12 19.68
#